data_AF-A0A2R7R974-F1
#
_entry.id   AF-A0A2R7R974-F1
#
_cell.length_a   1.000
_cell.length_b   1.000
_cell.length_c   1.000
_cell.angle_alpha   90.00
_cell.angle_beta   90.00
_cell.angle_gamma   90.00
#
_symmetry.space_group_name_H-M   'P 1'
#
loop_
_entity.id
_entity.type
_entity.pdbx_description
1 polymer ?
#
loop_
_entity_poly.entity_id
_entity_poly.type
_entity_poly.pdbx_seq_one_letter_code
_entity_poly.pdbx_strand_id
1 'polypeptide(L)' 'MTNPLLSPSPLPYGLPPFAQLSPSHYAEAVDAGLAEHLAEIQAIVASAAPANFDNTAVAMERAGQLLQRAAAS' A
#
# COMPACT_ATOMS: atom_id res chain seq x y z
N MET A 1 20.07 2.12 -1.21
CA MET A 1 19.53 1.18 -0.22
C MET A 1 18.03 1.17 -0.43
N THR A 2 17.44 0.00 -0.66
CA THR A 2 16.01 -0.13 -0.99
C THR A 2 15.20 -0.21 0.30
N ASN A 3 14.16 0.63 0.44
CA ASN A 3 13.27 0.59 1.61
C ASN A 3 12.43 -0.71 1.58
N PRO A 4 12.59 -1.62 2.56
CA PRO A 4 11.97 -2.94 2.53
C PRO A 4 10.45 -2.91 2.76
N LEU A 5 9.88 -1.80 3.23
CA LEU A 5 8.43 -1.62 3.37
C LEU A 5 7.76 -1.31 2.02
N LEU A 6 8.51 -0.94 0.98
CA LEU A 6 7.94 -0.61 -0.34
C LEU A 6 7.44 -1.85 -1.11
N SER A 7 7.75 -3.06 -0.64
CA SER A 7 7.35 -4.31 -1.27
C SER A 7 6.83 -5.32 -0.23
N PRO A 8 6.01 -6.30 -0.64
CA PRO A 8 5.58 -7.37 0.26
C PRO A 8 6.77 -8.10 0.91
N SER A 9 6.63 -8.45 2.19
CA SER A 9 7.69 -9.15 2.90
C SER A 9 7.89 -10.58 2.37
N PRO A 10 9.14 -11.02 2.15
CA PRO A 10 9.43 -12.41 1.80
C PRO A 10 9.46 -13.36 3.00
N LEU A 11 9.31 -12.84 4.23
CA LEU A 11 9.36 -13.66 5.45
C LEU A 11 8.05 -14.43 5.67
N PRO A 12 8.08 -15.56 6.40
CA PRO A 12 6.88 -16.34 6.71
C PRO A 12 5.77 -15.47 7.27
N TYR A 13 4.54 -15.69 6.80
CA TYR A 13 3.33 -14.95 7.18
C TYR A 13 3.37 -13.44 6.88
N GLY A 14 4.30 -12.97 6.05
CA GLY A 14 4.44 -11.55 5.73
C GLY A 14 5.04 -10.72 6.87
N LEU A 15 5.77 -11.36 7.80
CA LEU A 15 6.44 -10.66 8.91
C LEU A 15 7.32 -9.51 8.41
N PRO A 16 7.25 -8.31 9.00
CA PRO A 16 8.15 -7.23 8.63
C PRO A 16 9.62 -7.64 8.81
N PRO A 17 10.52 -7.29 7.86
CA PRO A 17 11.94 -7.59 7.98
C PRO A 17 12.63 -6.66 8.98
N PHE A 18 12.30 -6.77 10.27
CA PHE A 18 12.71 -5.86 11.34
C PHE A 18 14.23 -5.63 11.41
N ALA A 19 15.05 -6.63 11.09
CA ALA A 19 16.50 -6.52 11.06
C ALA A 19 17.03 -5.52 10.01
N GLN A 20 16.21 -5.16 9.01
CA GLN A 20 16.55 -4.25 7.91
C GLN A 20 15.84 -2.90 8.05
N LEU A 21 14.96 -2.75 9.04
CA LEU A 21 14.17 -1.53 9.24
C LEU A 21 14.93 -0.50 10.08
N SER A 22 14.76 0.77 9.70
CA SER A 22 15.17 1.93 10.46
C SER A 22 13.98 2.89 10.58
N PRO A 23 13.96 3.81 11.56
CA PRO A 23 12.88 4.78 11.70
C PRO A 23 12.63 5.62 10.44
N SER A 24 13.67 5.91 9.65
CA SER A 24 13.53 6.67 8.40
C SER A 24 12.73 5.92 7.33
N HIS A 25 12.77 4.59 7.32
CA HIS A 25 12.01 3.78 6.36
C HIS A 25 10.49 3.92 6.55
N TYR A 26 10.03 4.17 7.79
CA TYR A 26 8.61 4.33 8.07
C TYR A 26 8.04 5.61 7.46
N ALA A 27 8.70 6.75 7.68
CA ALA A 27 8.25 8.03 7.14
C ALA A 27 8.19 7.98 5.60
N GLU A 28 9.25 7.50 4.96
CA GLU A 28 9.30 7.33 3.50
C GLU A 28 8.20 6.39 2.99
N ALA A 29 7.96 5.26 3.66
CA ALA A 29 6.96 4.29 3.22
C ALA A 29 5.52 4.77 3.45
N VAL A 30 5.27 5.55 4.50
CA VAL A 30 3.97 6.18 4.75
C VAL A 30 3.68 7.24 3.69
N ASP A 31 4.64 8.11 3.38
CA ASP A 31 4.49 9.13 2.33
C ASP A 31 4.23 8.49 0.96
N ALA A 32 5.00 7.45 0.61
CA ALA A 32 4.80 6.68 -0.61
C ALA A 32 3.44 5.98 -0.63
N GLY A 33 3.05 5.35 0.49
CA GLY A 33 1.77 4.67 0.64
C GLY A 33 0.57 5.59 0.52
N LEU A 34 0.64 6.80 1.08
CA LEU A 34 -0.42 7.81 0.94
C LEU A 34 -0.55 8.27 -0.51
N ALA A 35 0.59 8.56 -1.18
CA ALA A 35 0.58 8.97 -2.57
C ALA A 35 0.01 7.89 -3.50
N GLU A 36 0.42 6.64 -3.32
CA GLU A 36 -0.10 5.50 -4.09
C GLU A 36 -1.59 5.27 -3.82
N HIS A 37 -2.02 5.29 -2.55
CA HIS A 37 -3.42 5.07 -2.20
C HIS A 37 -4.35 6.13 -2.80
N LEU A 38 -3.93 7.40 -2.77
CA LEU A 38 -4.68 8.48 -3.44
C LEU A 38 -4.77 8.27 -4.96
N ALA A 39 -3.69 7.80 -5.59
CA ALA A 39 -3.69 7.51 -7.03
C ALA A 39 -4.62 6.34 -7.38
N GLU A 40 -4.64 5.27 -6.57
CA GLU A 40 -5.55 4.14 -6.73
C GLU A 40 -7.01 4.57 -6.58
N ILE A 41 -7.33 5.38 -5.55
CA ILE A 41 -8.67 5.93 -5.35
C ILE A 41 -9.07 6.80 -6.54
N GLN A 42 -8.18 7.67 -7.02
CA GLN A 42 -8.44 8.50 -8.20
C GLN A 42 -8.72 7.64 -9.44
N ALA A 43 -8.00 6.54 -9.64
CA ALA A 43 -8.25 5.62 -10.74
C ALA A 43 -9.64 4.96 -10.65
N ILE A 44 -10.08 4.59 -9.44
CA ILE A 44 -11.43 4.06 -9.21
C ILE A 44 -12.48 5.13 -9.54
N VAL A 45 -12.30 6.36 -9.06
CA VAL A 45 -13.22 7.49 -9.28
C VAL A 45 -13.28 7.90 -10.76
N ALA A 46 -12.15 7.84 -11.48
CA ALA A 46 -12.04 8.24 -12.88
C ALA A 46 -12.52 7.16 -13.87
N SER A 47 -12.90 5.97 -13.38
CA SER A 47 -13.39 4.89 -14.25
C SER A 47 -14.66 5.30 -15.00
N ALA A 48 -14.62 5.21 -16.33
CA ALA A 48 -15.78 5.47 -17.20
C ALA A 48 -16.74 4.27 -17.30
N ALA A 49 -16.36 3.11 -16.76
CA ALA A 49 -17.22 1.93 -16.75
C ALA A 49 -18.37 2.12 -15.73
N PRO A 50 -19.57 1.58 -15.99
CA PRO A 50 -20.64 1.56 -14.99
C PRO A 50 -20.14 0.94 -13.68
N ALA A 51 -20.45 1.60 -12.56
CA ALA A 51 -20.05 1.13 -11.24
C ALA A 51 -20.64 -0.25 -10.95
N ASN A 52 -19.80 -1.16 -10.47
CA ASN A 52 -20.18 -2.48 -10.01
C ASN A 52 -19.37 -2.84 -8.75
N PHE A 53 -19.67 -3.99 -8.16
CA PHE A 53 -19.03 -4.40 -6.92
C PHE A 53 -17.51 -4.54 -7.06
N ASP A 54 -17.03 -5.09 -8.18
CA ASP A 54 -15.61 -5.36 -8.39
C ASP A 54 -14.79 -4.09 -8.64
N ASN A 55 -15.29 -3.19 -9.48
CA ASN A 55 -14.57 -1.97 -9.85
C ASN A 55 -14.68 -0.86 -8.80
N THR A 56 -15.55 -1.02 -7.80
CA THR A 56 -15.74 -0.04 -6.73
C THR A 56 -15.41 -0.63 -5.37
N ALA A 57 -16.18 -1.58 -4.86
CA ALA A 57 -16.00 -2.08 -3.50
C ALA A 57 -14.72 -2.93 -3.36
N VAL A 58 -14.53 -3.90 -4.27
CA VAL A 58 -13.32 -4.75 -4.25
C VAL A 58 -12.08 -3.92 -4.59
N ALA A 59 -12.19 -2.97 -5.50
CA ALA A 59 -11.08 -2.07 -5.83
C ALA A 59 -10.68 -1.19 -4.63
N MET A 60 -11.66 -0.63 -3.89
CA MET A 60 -11.39 0.15 -2.67
C MET A 60 -10.73 -0.72 -1.58
N GLU A 61 -11.20 -1.96 -1.38
CA GLU A 61 -10.62 -2.90 -0.40
C GLU A 61 -9.16 -3.30 -0.76
N ARG A 62 -8.85 -3.32 -2.06
CA ARG A 62 -7.50 -3.63 -2.54
C ARG A 62 -6.55 -2.44 -2.50
N ALA A 63 -7.07 -1.21 -2.50
CA ALA A 63 -6.24 -0.01 -2.47
C ALA A 63 -5.55 0.15 -1.12
N GLY A 64 -4.37 0.78 -1.11
CA GLY A 64 -3.67 1.16 0.12
C GLY A 64 -2.80 0.06 0.73
N GLN A 65 -2.50 -1.01 0.00
CA GLN A 65 -1.67 -2.12 0.50
C GLN A 65 -0.27 -1.67 0.95
N LEU A 66 0.33 -0.69 0.25
CA LEU A 66 1.60 -0.10 0.67
C LEU A 66 1.45 0.65 2.00
N LEU A 67 0.43 1.52 2.09
CA LEU A 67 0.18 2.29 3.30
C LEU A 67 -0.10 1.39 4.51
N GLN A 68 -0.92 0.35 4.33
CA GLN A 68 -1.21 -0.63 5.38
C GLN A 68 0.06 -1.32 5.86
N ARG A 69 0.97 -1.71 4.95
CA ARG A 69 2.24 -2.32 5.30
C ARG A 69 3.18 -1.37 6.04
N ALA A 70 3.17 -0.08 5.69
CA ALA A 70 3.98 0.93 6.37
C ALA A 70 3.44 1.28 7.78
N ALA A 71 2.12 1.19 7.98
CA ALA A 71 1.44 1.58 9.22
C ALA A 71 1.19 0.42 10.21
N ALA A 72 1.11 -0.83 9.74
CA ALA A 72 0.83 -2.00 10.59
C ALA A 72 2.07 -2.58 11.29
N SER A 73 3.25 -2.02 11.02
CA SER A 73 4.55 -2.45 11.56
C SER A 73 4.98 -1.75 12.84
#